data_AF-A9FNZ2-F1
#
_entry.id   AF-A9FNZ2-F1
#
_cell.length_a   1.000
_cell.length_b   1.000
_cell.length_c   1.000
_cell.angle_alpha   90.00
_cell.angle_beta   90.00
_cell.angle_gamma   90.00
#
_symmetry.space_group_name_H-M   'P 1'
#
loop_
_entity.id
_entity.type
_entity.pdbx_description
1 polymer ?
#
loop_
_entity_poly.entity_id
_entity_poly.type
_entity_poly.pdbx_seq_one_letter_code
_entity_poly.pdbx_strand_id
1 'polypeptide(L)'
;MRRMTGLLSLALLAPLSSLAWLGCQAIAGIEDRTFDPGSSDTGGGQAPVSEQCASYCADVMESCTGEHQVYATLATCQGVCALLPAGDPLEPVGNTVACRARQAELAGATGEVGVHCRAAGPGGNGECGSNCESYCALRAAACTLEVATEEECVAMCAGLKEVDTFDVIENHDGDTLQCRLVHVSSATVDPEEHCPHASLTPVQPCGDPAGTTPSCEDFCRAAMTSCTGDLAVYESRTQCLLVCLALPPGTTEDRTENTVGCRKYHAYSAMLAPTTHCPHTGPGGDGHCGADEPGSGVTGNCVSYCTLFEAACKPTLGEAYEGWGAACQDECSAMTGAAHDSGYSVASAEGGDTVACRLLHVSRAFENPDECAALADGIACQ
;
A
#
# COMPACT_ATOMS: atom_id res chain seq x y z
N MET A 1 -38.21 36.50 14.63
CA MET A 1 -38.98 36.02 15.81
C MET A 1 -38.53 34.60 16.11
N ARG A 2 -38.17 34.32 17.39
CA ARG A 2 -37.87 33.02 18.06
C ARG A 2 -36.71 32.20 17.44
N ARG A 3 -35.49 32.06 18.00
CA ARG A 3 -34.99 31.63 19.34
C ARG A 3 -35.62 30.34 19.88
N MET A 4 -34.84 29.25 19.94
CA MET A 4 -34.76 28.33 21.09
C MET A 4 -33.36 27.69 21.20
N THR A 5 -32.64 28.13 22.22
CA THR A 5 -31.48 27.52 22.86
C THR A 5 -31.94 26.50 23.90
N GLY A 6 -31.36 25.30 23.94
CA GLY A 6 -31.56 24.31 25.01
C GLY A 6 -30.25 24.03 25.74
N LEU A 7 -30.09 24.64 26.92
CA LEU A 7 -29.13 24.23 27.95
C LEU A 7 -29.71 23.03 28.71
N LEU A 8 -28.89 22.01 29.00
CA LEU A 8 -29.18 21.05 30.07
C LEU A 8 -28.04 21.01 31.08
N SER A 9 -28.44 21.10 32.35
CA SER A 9 -27.63 21.31 33.54
C SER A 9 -27.22 20.01 34.23
N LEU A 10 -26.06 20.10 34.89
CA LEU A 10 -25.54 19.34 36.04
C LEU A 10 -26.56 18.51 36.85
N ALA A 11 -26.16 17.27 37.18
CA ALA A 11 -26.52 16.60 38.43
C ALA A 11 -25.32 15.83 39.00
N LEU A 12 -24.71 16.40 40.05
CA LEU A 12 -23.88 15.70 41.03
C LEU A 12 -24.75 14.66 41.77
N LEU A 13 -24.21 13.46 42.04
CA LEU A 13 -24.46 12.69 43.26
C LEU A 13 -23.42 11.56 43.38
N ALA A 14 -22.52 11.71 44.35
CA ALA A 14 -21.63 10.65 44.82
C ALA A 14 -22.31 9.87 45.96
N PRO A 15 -21.98 8.57 46.12
CA PRO A 15 -21.97 7.95 47.44
C PRO A 15 -20.57 7.45 47.81
N LEU A 16 -20.18 7.77 49.05
CA LEU A 16 -19.10 7.13 49.78
C LEU A 16 -19.40 5.64 49.95
N SER A 17 -18.50 4.78 49.48
CA SER A 17 -18.44 3.36 49.85
C SER A 17 -17.00 3.00 50.22
N SER A 18 -16.64 3.33 51.45
CA SER A 18 -15.46 2.80 52.14
C SER A 18 -15.83 1.50 52.84
N LEU A 19 -15.25 0.37 52.41
CA LEU A 19 -14.65 -0.69 53.25
C LEU A 19 -14.43 -2.01 52.48
N ALA A 20 -13.24 -2.57 52.72
CA ALA A 20 -12.91 -4.00 52.75
C ALA A 20 -12.59 -4.74 51.44
N TRP A 21 -11.42 -4.51 50.85
CA TRP A 21 -10.68 -5.56 50.10
C TRP A 21 -9.17 -5.46 50.39
N LEU A 22 -8.78 -5.89 51.59
CA LEU A 22 -7.42 -6.35 51.90
C LEU A 22 -7.37 -7.84 51.54
N GLY A 23 -6.62 -8.20 50.49
CA GLY A 23 -6.19 -9.58 50.26
C GLY A 23 -6.26 -10.08 48.82
N CYS A 24 -5.28 -9.67 47.98
CA CYS A 24 -4.83 -10.39 46.78
C CYS A 24 -3.42 -9.90 46.34
N GLN A 25 -2.51 -9.58 47.28
CA GLN A 25 -1.18 -9.02 46.96
C GLN A 25 -0.04 -10.06 47.00
N ALA A 26 -0.33 -11.37 46.88
CA ALA A 26 0.70 -12.40 47.09
C ALA A 26 0.76 -13.54 46.07
N ILE A 27 0.14 -13.43 44.89
CA ILE A 27 0.22 -14.47 43.82
C ILE A 27 0.55 -13.88 42.44
N ALA A 28 1.28 -12.77 42.39
CA ALA A 28 1.94 -12.35 41.16
C ALA A 28 3.43 -12.20 41.49
N GLY A 29 4.25 -13.14 41.00
CA GLY A 29 5.70 -13.06 41.04
C GLY A 29 6.19 -11.95 40.11
N ILE A 30 5.92 -10.71 40.50
CA ILE A 30 6.54 -9.53 39.91
C ILE A 30 7.91 -9.44 40.56
N GLU A 31 8.89 -10.11 39.96
CA GLU A 31 10.29 -9.84 40.26
C GLU A 31 10.63 -8.53 39.53
N ASP A 32 11.09 -7.53 40.30
CA ASP A 32 11.56 -6.26 39.76
C ASP A 32 12.68 -6.53 38.74
N ARG A 33 12.37 -6.38 37.46
CA ARG A 33 13.39 -6.42 36.40
C ARG A 33 14.21 -5.15 36.52
N THR A 34 15.37 -5.24 37.17
CA THR A 34 16.38 -4.18 37.16
C THR A 34 16.92 -4.02 35.74
N PHE A 35 16.57 -2.91 35.10
CA PHE A 35 17.22 -2.46 33.87
C PHE A 35 18.69 -2.13 34.19
N ASP A 36 19.62 -2.86 33.58
CA ASP A 36 21.06 -2.56 33.64
C ASP A 36 21.45 -1.69 32.43
N PRO A 37 21.65 -0.37 32.60
CA PRO A 37 22.05 0.53 31.52
C PRO A 37 23.55 0.40 31.14
N GLY A 38 24.28 -0.56 31.71
CA GLY A 38 25.75 -0.56 31.75
C GLY A 38 26.49 -1.37 30.68
N SER A 39 25.84 -2.12 29.79
CA SER A 39 26.58 -2.94 28.81
C SER A 39 27.00 -2.14 27.57
N SER A 40 27.91 -1.19 27.77
CA SER A 40 28.65 -0.54 26.69
C SER A 40 29.88 -1.38 26.34
N ASP A 41 29.71 -2.40 25.50
CA ASP A 41 30.82 -3.12 24.88
C ASP A 41 31.15 -2.46 23.53
N THR A 42 32.38 -1.97 23.40
CA THR A 42 32.91 -1.29 22.21
C THR A 42 33.71 -2.25 21.30
N GLY A 43 33.52 -3.56 21.43
CA GLY A 43 33.97 -4.53 20.44
C GLY A 43 32.91 -4.74 19.38
N GLY A 44 33.27 -4.69 18.09
CA GLY A 44 32.37 -5.00 16.96
C GLY A 44 31.93 -6.47 16.87
N GLY A 45 31.69 -7.13 18.00
CA GLY A 45 30.98 -8.40 18.09
C GLY A 45 29.49 -8.12 18.23
N GLN A 46 28.66 -8.76 17.41
CA GLN A 46 27.21 -8.73 17.55
C GLN A 46 26.83 -9.01 19.01
N ALA A 47 25.97 -8.15 19.56
CA ALA A 47 25.43 -8.35 20.90
C ALA A 47 24.88 -9.78 21.02
N PRO A 48 25.09 -10.47 22.15
CA PRO A 48 24.62 -11.83 22.32
C PRO A 48 23.11 -11.89 22.10
N VAL A 49 22.69 -12.78 21.20
CA VAL A 49 21.28 -13.05 20.90
C VAL A 49 20.58 -13.51 22.18
N SER A 50 19.37 -12.99 22.44
CA SER A 50 18.59 -13.40 23.61
C SER A 50 18.30 -14.90 23.60
N GLU A 51 18.14 -15.51 24.76
CA GLU A 51 17.79 -16.94 24.86
C GLU A 51 16.49 -17.26 24.12
N GLN A 52 15.50 -16.36 24.20
CA GLN A 52 14.25 -16.48 23.47
C GLN A 52 14.46 -16.49 21.95
N CYS A 53 15.29 -15.59 21.43
CA CYS A 53 15.63 -15.58 20.01
C CYS A 53 16.41 -16.82 19.58
N ALA A 54 17.34 -17.29 20.41
CA ALA A 54 18.09 -18.50 20.13
C ALA A 54 17.18 -19.73 20.06
N SER A 55 16.24 -19.88 21.00
CA SER A 55 15.25 -20.97 21.00
C SER A 55 14.34 -20.90 19.78
N TYR A 56 13.69 -19.76 19.55
CA TYR A 56 12.81 -19.55 18.40
C TYR A 56 13.52 -19.85 17.08
N CYS A 57 14.73 -19.34 16.89
CA CYS A 57 15.46 -19.57 15.66
C CYS A 57 15.94 -21.02 15.51
N ALA A 58 16.17 -21.76 16.59
CA ALA A 58 16.41 -23.19 16.49
C ALA A 58 15.12 -23.92 16.03
N ASP A 59 14.00 -23.65 16.70
CA ASP A 59 12.72 -24.33 16.47
C ASP A 59 12.18 -24.07 15.06
N VAL A 60 12.24 -22.82 14.58
CA VAL A 60 11.75 -22.45 13.25
C VAL A 60 12.64 -23.03 12.14
N MET A 61 13.96 -23.07 12.34
CA MET A 61 14.87 -23.63 11.34
C MET A 61 14.79 -25.16 11.28
N GLU A 62 14.38 -25.82 12.37
CA GLU A 62 14.09 -27.26 12.40
C GLU A 62 12.72 -27.59 11.79
N SER A 63 11.68 -26.85 12.17
CA SER A 63 10.29 -27.18 11.83
C SER A 63 9.87 -26.67 10.44
N CYS A 64 10.44 -25.55 10.00
CA CYS A 64 10.03 -24.84 8.78
C CYS A 64 11.12 -24.92 7.72
N THR A 65 11.06 -25.99 6.93
CA THR A 65 12.04 -26.32 5.87
C THR A 65 11.35 -26.55 4.53
N GLY A 66 12.12 -26.67 3.43
CA GLY A 66 11.57 -26.89 2.09
C GLY A 66 10.68 -25.72 1.65
N GLU A 67 9.49 -26.02 1.11
CA GLU A 67 8.48 -25.04 0.67
C GLU A 67 7.82 -24.24 1.82
N HIS A 68 8.25 -24.49 3.06
CA HIS A 68 7.80 -23.75 4.24
C HIS A 68 8.96 -23.04 4.93
N GLN A 69 10.12 -22.97 4.28
CA GLN A 69 11.27 -22.24 4.81
C GLN A 69 10.97 -20.75 4.88
N VAL A 70 11.08 -20.17 6.08
CA VAL A 70 10.80 -18.74 6.32
C VAL A 70 12.05 -17.89 6.59
N TYR A 71 13.22 -18.52 6.73
CA TYR A 71 14.50 -17.81 6.78
C TYR A 71 15.56 -18.57 5.99
N ALA A 72 16.33 -17.86 5.17
CA ALA A 72 17.40 -18.45 4.39
C ALA A 72 18.56 -18.93 5.26
N THR A 73 18.85 -18.21 6.35
CA THR A 73 19.97 -18.52 7.25
C THR A 73 19.60 -18.26 8.72
N LEU A 74 20.32 -18.92 9.64
CA LEU A 74 20.20 -18.67 11.07
C LEU A 74 20.53 -17.21 11.43
N ALA A 75 21.53 -16.61 10.76
CA ALA A 75 21.90 -15.21 10.99
C ALA A 75 20.77 -14.25 10.63
N THR A 76 20.07 -14.50 9.52
CA THR A 76 18.88 -13.73 9.12
C THR A 76 17.75 -13.86 10.15
N CYS A 77 17.46 -15.09 10.63
CA CYS A 77 16.47 -15.29 11.67
C CYS A 77 16.81 -14.52 12.95
N GLN A 78 18.06 -14.62 13.41
CA GLN A 78 18.52 -13.95 14.63
C GLN A 78 18.51 -12.42 14.47
N GLY A 79 18.86 -11.91 13.30
CA GLY A 79 18.81 -10.48 12.99
C GLY A 79 17.37 -9.95 13.02
N VAL A 80 16.42 -10.63 12.38
CA VAL A 80 14.99 -10.27 12.47
C VAL A 80 14.48 -10.33 13.91
N CYS A 81 14.80 -11.41 14.62
CA CYS A 81 14.37 -11.60 16.00
C CYS A 81 14.86 -10.50 16.94
N ALA A 82 16.09 -10.03 16.75
CA ALA A 82 16.67 -8.95 17.57
C ALA A 82 15.96 -7.59 17.37
N LEU A 83 15.26 -7.40 16.25
CA LEU A 83 14.55 -6.15 15.93
C LEU A 83 13.07 -6.19 16.29
N LEU A 84 12.52 -7.37 16.60
CA LEU A 84 11.12 -7.51 17.02
C LEU A 84 10.98 -7.38 18.55
N PRO A 85 9.86 -6.85 19.05
CA PRO A 85 9.55 -6.91 20.47
C PRO A 85 9.54 -8.36 20.99
N ALA A 86 10.15 -8.60 22.15
CA ALA A 86 10.27 -9.94 22.73
C ALA A 86 8.90 -10.60 23.02
N GLY A 87 7.92 -9.84 23.52
CA GLY A 87 6.62 -10.36 23.95
C GLY A 87 6.67 -11.17 25.25
N ASP A 88 5.51 -11.68 25.69
CA ASP A 88 5.38 -12.58 26.85
C ASP A 88 5.19 -14.03 26.37
N PRO A 89 6.07 -14.98 26.72
CA PRO A 89 5.88 -16.39 26.39
C PRO A 89 4.59 -17.02 26.93
N LEU A 90 4.00 -16.46 27.99
CA LEU A 90 2.73 -16.92 28.56
C LEU A 90 1.52 -16.33 27.83
N GLU A 91 1.70 -15.20 27.13
CA GLU A 91 0.70 -14.52 26.31
C GLU A 91 1.28 -14.19 24.93
N PRO A 92 1.55 -15.21 24.09
CA PRO A 92 2.30 -15.05 22.84
C PRO A 92 1.42 -14.45 21.73
N VAL A 93 1.17 -13.14 21.81
CA VAL A 93 0.30 -12.39 20.89
C VAL A 93 1.02 -11.19 20.25
N GLY A 94 0.41 -10.62 19.21
CA GLY A 94 0.88 -9.42 18.52
C GLY A 94 2.14 -9.63 17.68
N ASN A 95 2.71 -8.54 17.18
CA ASN A 95 3.96 -8.55 16.42
C ASN A 95 5.18 -8.75 17.34
N THR A 96 5.32 -9.98 17.87
CA THR A 96 6.34 -10.32 18.87
C THR A 96 7.09 -11.60 18.54
N VAL A 97 8.28 -11.75 19.13
CA VAL A 97 9.07 -12.98 19.11
C VAL A 97 8.33 -14.11 19.83
N ALA A 98 7.69 -13.84 20.97
CA ALA A 98 6.92 -14.84 21.73
C ALA A 98 5.82 -15.48 20.88
N CYS A 99 5.07 -14.67 20.11
CA CYS A 99 4.06 -15.19 19.18
C CYS A 99 4.70 -16.10 18.12
N ARG A 100 5.77 -15.66 17.46
CA ARG A 100 6.45 -16.44 16.40
C ARG A 100 7.07 -17.73 16.94
N ALA A 101 7.64 -17.70 18.14
CA ALA A 101 8.14 -18.88 18.84
C ALA A 101 7.03 -19.92 19.06
N ARG A 102 5.85 -19.47 19.48
CA ARG A 102 4.68 -20.34 19.64
C ARG A 102 4.26 -20.98 18.31
N GLN A 103 4.28 -20.22 17.23
CA GLN A 103 3.95 -20.75 15.90
C GLN A 103 4.99 -21.77 15.43
N ALA A 104 6.30 -21.51 15.62
CA ALA A 104 7.35 -22.47 15.29
C ALA A 104 7.21 -23.78 16.08
N GLU A 105 6.93 -23.70 17.39
CA GLU A 105 6.67 -24.87 18.25
C GLU A 105 5.45 -25.67 17.74
N LEU A 106 4.35 -24.99 17.41
CA LEU A 106 3.14 -25.62 16.91
C LEU A 106 3.39 -26.32 15.56
N ALA A 107 4.18 -25.73 14.67
CA ALA A 107 4.54 -26.35 13.39
C ALA A 107 5.17 -27.74 13.60
N GLY A 108 6.14 -27.85 14.52
CA GLY A 108 6.79 -29.12 14.85
C GLY A 108 5.88 -30.08 15.63
N ALA A 109 5.07 -29.56 16.55
CA ALA A 109 4.23 -30.38 17.43
C ALA A 109 2.98 -30.96 16.73
N THR A 110 2.35 -30.21 15.81
CA THR A 110 1.11 -30.63 15.13
C THR A 110 1.38 -31.23 13.75
N GLY A 111 2.49 -30.87 13.11
CA GLY A 111 2.77 -31.20 11.71
C GLY A 111 2.00 -30.33 10.71
N GLU A 112 1.23 -29.33 11.17
CA GLU A 112 0.50 -28.38 10.32
C GLU A 112 1.42 -27.25 9.84
N VAL A 113 2.57 -27.63 9.27
CA VAL A 113 3.67 -26.74 8.87
C VAL A 113 3.23 -25.60 7.95
N GLY A 114 2.33 -25.86 6.99
CA GLY A 114 1.85 -24.83 6.06
C GLY A 114 1.03 -23.71 6.74
N VAL A 115 0.41 -23.98 7.89
CA VAL A 115 -0.34 -22.99 8.66
C VAL A 115 0.62 -22.20 9.56
N HIS A 116 1.40 -22.92 10.36
CA HIS A 116 2.18 -22.33 11.42
C HIS A 116 3.49 -21.68 10.94
N CYS A 117 4.16 -22.23 9.93
CA CYS A 117 5.43 -21.65 9.46
C CYS A 117 5.26 -20.25 8.89
N ARG A 118 4.16 -19.98 8.18
CA ARG A 118 3.86 -18.63 7.65
C ARG A 118 3.74 -17.60 8.77
N ALA A 119 3.04 -17.96 9.85
CA ALA A 119 2.89 -17.12 11.03
C ALA A 119 4.18 -17.00 11.86
N ALA A 120 5.04 -18.03 11.83
CA ALA A 120 6.36 -18.02 12.45
C ALA A 120 7.39 -17.22 11.65
N GLY A 121 7.09 -16.80 10.41
CA GLY A 121 8.01 -16.06 9.53
C GLY A 121 8.13 -14.57 9.87
N PRO A 122 8.93 -13.82 9.10
CA PRO A 122 9.18 -12.40 9.35
C PRO A 122 7.89 -11.56 9.27
N GLY A 123 6.96 -11.90 8.37
CA GLY A 123 5.70 -11.16 8.18
C GLY A 123 4.61 -11.41 9.25
N GLY A 124 4.66 -12.51 10.00
CA GLY A 124 3.64 -12.84 11.02
C GLY A 124 2.29 -13.31 10.47
N ASN A 125 2.01 -13.10 9.17
CA ASN A 125 0.88 -13.64 8.41
C ASN A 125 -0.51 -13.39 9.05
N GLY A 126 -0.68 -12.26 9.74
CA GLY A 126 -1.92 -11.86 10.41
C GLY A 126 -2.14 -12.49 11.79
N GLU A 127 -1.38 -13.53 12.15
CA GLU A 127 -1.48 -14.21 13.44
C GLU A 127 -0.54 -13.56 14.48
N CYS A 128 0.71 -13.30 14.07
CA CYS A 128 1.70 -12.60 14.89
C CYS A 128 1.90 -11.17 14.38
N GLY A 129 0.79 -10.45 14.19
CA GLY A 129 0.75 -9.15 13.51
C GLY A 129 0.53 -9.29 12.00
N SER A 130 0.14 -8.20 11.34
CA SER A 130 0.02 -8.17 9.89
C SER A 130 1.38 -8.17 9.19
N ASN A 131 1.41 -8.59 7.91
CA ASN A 131 2.61 -8.52 7.10
C ASN A 131 3.14 -7.08 6.99
N CYS A 132 2.26 -6.09 6.88
CA CYS A 132 2.63 -4.68 6.81
C CYS A 132 3.16 -4.13 8.13
N GLU A 133 2.54 -4.46 9.27
CA GLU A 133 3.08 -4.10 10.60
C GLU A 133 4.51 -4.64 10.76
N SER A 134 4.72 -5.92 10.44
CA SER A 134 6.03 -6.54 10.58
C SER A 134 7.06 -5.98 9.60
N TYR A 135 6.69 -5.82 8.33
CA TYR A 135 7.55 -5.23 7.31
C TYR A 135 7.99 -3.81 7.69
N CYS A 136 7.06 -2.95 8.13
CA CYS A 136 7.35 -1.57 8.47
C CYS A 136 8.19 -1.45 9.75
N ALA A 137 7.92 -2.26 10.77
CA ALA A 137 8.75 -2.32 11.98
C ALA A 137 10.18 -2.76 11.66
N LEU A 138 10.35 -3.82 10.86
CA LEU A 138 11.67 -4.31 10.46
C LEU A 138 12.40 -3.28 9.58
N ARG A 139 11.68 -2.62 8.68
CA ARG A 139 12.26 -1.60 7.79
C ARG A 139 12.71 -0.37 8.57
N ALA A 140 11.94 0.05 9.58
CA ALA A 140 12.32 1.16 10.45
C ALA A 140 13.58 0.86 11.26
N ALA A 141 13.77 -0.40 11.64
CA ALA A 141 14.87 -0.83 12.49
C ALA A 141 16.15 -1.19 11.70
N ALA A 142 16.02 -1.81 10.53
CA ALA A 142 17.15 -2.27 9.71
C ALA A 142 17.56 -1.27 8.62
N CYS A 143 16.65 -0.42 8.17
CA CYS A 143 16.82 0.49 7.03
C CYS A 143 16.41 1.93 7.36
N THR A 144 16.59 2.84 6.40
CA THR A 144 16.01 4.19 6.49
C THR A 144 14.57 4.16 5.97
N LEU A 145 13.62 4.65 6.77
CA LEU A 145 12.23 4.81 6.32
C LEU A 145 12.13 5.86 5.21
N GLU A 146 11.30 5.57 4.21
CA GLU A 146 10.96 6.50 3.12
C GLU A 146 9.80 7.44 3.48
N VAL A 147 9.02 7.06 4.49
CA VAL A 147 7.90 7.82 5.03
C VAL A 147 8.22 8.24 6.47
N ALA A 148 7.49 9.23 7.01
CA ALA A 148 7.89 9.85 8.26
C ALA A 148 7.60 8.97 9.48
N THR A 149 6.58 8.11 9.40
CA THR A 149 6.15 7.26 10.53
C THR A 149 5.89 5.82 10.12
N GLU A 150 5.93 4.92 11.11
CA GLU A 150 5.55 3.52 10.92
C GLU A 150 4.08 3.38 10.53
N GLU A 151 3.18 4.19 11.10
CA GLU A 151 1.75 4.19 10.75
C GLU A 151 1.52 4.55 9.27
N GLU A 152 2.21 5.58 8.77
CA GLU A 152 2.20 5.92 7.35
C GLU A 152 2.75 4.78 6.48
N CYS A 153 3.81 4.10 6.94
CA CYS A 153 4.37 2.96 6.23
C CYS A 153 3.35 1.83 6.12
N VAL A 154 2.68 1.48 7.23
CA VAL A 154 1.67 0.42 7.25
C VAL A 154 0.50 0.77 6.34
N ALA A 155 0.06 2.03 6.34
CA ALA A 155 -0.98 2.51 5.45
C ALA A 155 -0.59 2.35 3.97
N MET A 156 0.62 2.76 3.57
CA MET A 156 1.10 2.63 2.20
C MET A 156 1.38 1.17 1.79
N CYS A 157 1.85 0.35 2.73
CA CYS A 157 2.11 -1.07 2.51
C CYS A 157 0.85 -1.84 2.09
N ALA A 158 -0.35 -1.42 2.53
CA ALA A 158 -1.62 -2.03 2.07
C ALA A 158 -1.84 -1.91 0.55
N GLY A 159 -1.12 -0.98 -0.11
CA GLY A 159 -1.12 -0.80 -1.55
C GLY A 159 -0.27 -1.83 -2.30
N LEU A 160 0.59 -2.58 -1.60
CA LEU A 160 1.44 -3.60 -2.17
C LEU A 160 0.66 -4.89 -2.47
N LYS A 161 1.12 -5.61 -3.49
CA LYS A 161 0.60 -6.94 -3.79
C LYS A 161 1.07 -7.91 -2.71
N GLU A 162 0.13 -8.52 -2.01
CA GLU A 162 0.39 -9.66 -1.14
C GLU A 162 0.12 -10.97 -1.89
N VAL A 163 1.01 -11.94 -1.71
CA VAL A 163 0.78 -13.34 -2.06
C VAL A 163 0.54 -14.16 -0.78
N ASP A 164 -0.41 -15.08 -0.81
CA ASP A 164 -0.94 -15.77 0.40
C ASP A 164 0.09 -16.63 1.16
N THR A 165 1.25 -16.90 0.56
CA THR A 165 2.27 -17.79 1.10
C THR A 165 3.62 -17.09 1.13
N PHE A 166 4.18 -16.93 2.33
CA PHE A 166 5.59 -16.55 2.46
C PHE A 166 6.47 -17.80 2.38
N ASP A 167 7.38 -17.79 1.41
CA ASP A 167 8.43 -18.78 1.18
C ASP A 167 9.69 -18.01 0.77
N VAL A 168 10.76 -18.15 1.57
CA VAL A 168 12.01 -17.40 1.33
C VAL A 168 12.70 -17.82 0.03
N ILE A 169 12.42 -19.02 -0.47
CA ILE A 169 12.98 -19.55 -1.72
C ILE A 169 12.20 -19.02 -2.91
N GLU A 170 10.88 -18.92 -2.84
CA GLU A 170 10.05 -18.50 -3.99
C GLU A 170 9.81 -16.98 -4.03
N ASN A 171 9.86 -16.30 -2.89
CA ASN A 171 9.58 -14.87 -2.81
C ASN A 171 10.84 -14.01 -2.84
N HIS A 172 11.80 -14.29 -3.71
CA HIS A 172 13.02 -13.45 -3.86
C HIS A 172 12.96 -12.53 -5.07
N ASP A 173 11.85 -12.54 -5.81
CA ASP A 173 11.59 -11.64 -6.93
C ASP A 173 10.11 -11.24 -7.02
N GLY A 174 9.82 -10.33 -7.96
CA GLY A 174 8.48 -9.87 -8.28
C GLY A 174 7.99 -8.77 -7.35
N ASP A 175 7.05 -7.96 -7.88
CA ASP A 175 6.47 -6.83 -7.14
C ASP A 175 5.47 -7.31 -6.09
N THR A 176 5.99 -7.84 -4.98
CA THR A 176 5.19 -8.34 -3.85
C THR A 176 5.72 -7.82 -2.51
N LEU A 177 4.84 -7.81 -1.50
CA LEU A 177 5.24 -7.57 -0.11
C LEU A 177 6.16 -8.68 0.40
N GLN A 178 5.95 -9.92 -0.03
CA GLN A 178 6.74 -11.07 0.37
C GLN A 178 8.18 -10.96 -0.12
N CYS A 179 8.41 -10.49 -1.34
CA CYS A 179 9.76 -10.14 -1.81
C CYS A 179 10.42 -9.10 -0.93
N ARG A 180 9.71 -8.02 -0.62
CA ARG A 180 10.21 -6.96 0.27
C ARG A 180 10.47 -7.47 1.68
N LEU A 181 9.68 -8.43 2.18
CA LEU A 181 9.92 -9.11 3.47
C LEU A 181 11.19 -9.96 3.45
N VAL A 182 11.49 -10.66 2.35
CA VAL A 182 12.76 -11.38 2.18
C VAL A 182 13.93 -10.39 2.25
N HIS A 183 13.83 -9.28 1.52
CA HIS A 183 14.91 -8.29 1.48
C HIS A 183 15.07 -7.51 2.79
N VAL A 184 14.00 -7.11 3.46
CA VAL A 184 14.10 -6.43 4.76
C VAL A 184 14.64 -7.38 5.83
N SER A 185 14.35 -8.68 5.74
CA SER A 185 14.92 -9.69 6.63
C SER A 185 16.42 -9.86 6.37
N SER A 186 16.85 -9.94 5.11
CA SER A 186 18.27 -10.04 4.77
C SER A 186 19.05 -8.76 5.11
N ALA A 187 18.38 -7.60 5.06
CA ALA A 187 18.96 -6.31 5.47
C ALA A 187 19.36 -6.26 6.94
N THR A 188 18.87 -7.15 7.81
CA THR A 188 19.35 -7.24 9.19
C THR A 188 20.79 -7.76 9.29
N VAL A 189 21.31 -8.35 8.21
CA VAL A 189 22.69 -8.88 8.11
C VAL A 189 23.53 -8.03 7.17
N ASP A 190 22.97 -7.64 6.02
CA ASP A 190 23.64 -6.79 5.01
C ASP A 190 22.71 -5.66 4.54
N PRO A 191 22.64 -4.55 5.30
CA PRO A 191 21.73 -3.44 4.98
C PRO A 191 22.06 -2.76 3.66
N GLU A 192 23.34 -2.63 3.30
CA GLU A 192 23.76 -1.90 2.08
C GLU A 192 23.24 -2.56 0.81
N GLU A 193 23.30 -3.89 0.75
CA GLU A 193 22.83 -4.67 -0.40
C GLU A 193 21.30 -4.79 -0.45
N HIS A 194 20.63 -4.91 0.69
CA HIS A 194 19.23 -5.34 0.70
C HIS A 194 18.20 -4.25 1.01
N CYS A 195 18.57 -3.15 1.68
CA CYS A 195 17.62 -2.07 1.95
C CYS A 195 17.00 -1.43 0.69
N PRO A 196 17.72 -1.23 -0.43
CA PRO A 196 17.12 -0.67 -1.65
C PRO A 196 15.98 -1.52 -2.21
N HIS A 197 16.08 -2.85 -2.09
CA HIS A 197 15.09 -3.80 -2.61
C HIS A 197 13.87 -3.95 -1.69
N ALA A 198 13.98 -3.51 -0.45
CA ALA A 198 12.88 -3.47 0.52
C ALA A 198 12.09 -2.14 0.48
N SER A 199 12.24 -1.32 -0.56
CA SER A 199 11.49 -0.06 -0.74
C SER A 199 10.00 -0.30 -0.95
N LEU A 200 9.15 0.67 -0.55
CA LEU A 200 7.73 0.68 -0.95
C LEU A 200 7.60 0.79 -2.47
N THR A 201 8.47 1.58 -3.10
CA THR A 201 8.53 1.66 -4.56
C THR A 201 9.21 0.41 -5.14
N PRO A 202 8.72 -0.15 -6.25
CA PRO A 202 9.32 -1.35 -6.83
C PRO A 202 10.74 -1.07 -7.32
N VAL A 203 11.70 -1.78 -6.73
CA VAL A 203 13.10 -1.82 -7.17
C VAL A 203 13.45 -3.28 -7.38
N GLN A 204 14.11 -3.59 -8.50
CA GLN A 204 14.55 -4.96 -8.80
C GLN A 204 15.41 -5.49 -7.64
N PRO A 205 15.24 -6.75 -7.19
CA PRO A 205 14.41 -7.79 -7.82
C PRO A 205 12.92 -7.76 -7.42
N CYS A 206 12.52 -6.94 -6.44
CA CYS A 206 11.13 -6.81 -5.99
C CYS A 206 10.28 -5.89 -6.88
N GLY A 207 10.53 -5.92 -8.18
CA GLY A 207 9.70 -5.30 -9.20
C GLY A 207 9.27 -6.33 -10.23
N ASP A 208 8.19 -6.06 -10.94
CA ASP A 208 7.81 -6.88 -12.08
C ASP A 208 8.93 -6.89 -13.13
N PRO A 209 9.17 -8.00 -13.83
CA PRO A 209 10.14 -8.05 -14.91
C PRO A 209 9.89 -6.98 -15.98
N ALA A 210 10.96 -6.59 -16.67
CA ALA A 210 10.88 -5.69 -17.82
C ALA A 210 9.95 -6.27 -18.90
N GLY A 211 9.17 -5.39 -19.56
CA GLY A 211 8.15 -5.77 -20.53
C GLY A 211 6.90 -6.45 -19.97
N THR A 212 6.77 -6.65 -18.65
CA THR A 212 5.55 -7.20 -18.05
C THR A 212 4.37 -6.24 -18.25
N THR A 213 3.23 -6.79 -18.65
CA THR A 213 1.98 -6.05 -18.72
C THR A 213 1.45 -5.79 -17.30
N PRO A 214 1.16 -4.53 -16.92
CA PRO A 214 0.69 -4.20 -15.58
C PRO A 214 -0.73 -4.74 -15.34
N SER A 215 -0.98 -5.19 -14.10
CA SER A 215 -2.30 -5.64 -13.65
C SER A 215 -3.16 -4.45 -13.22
N CYS A 216 -4.40 -4.38 -13.69
CA CYS A 216 -5.37 -3.38 -13.23
C CYS A 216 -5.69 -3.52 -11.73
N GLU A 217 -5.70 -4.75 -11.20
CA GLU A 217 -5.92 -4.98 -9.77
C GLU A 217 -4.79 -4.41 -8.92
N ASP A 218 -3.54 -4.58 -9.36
CA ASP A 218 -2.37 -4.08 -8.62
C ASP A 218 -2.26 -2.55 -8.76
N PHE A 219 -2.51 -2.02 -9.97
CA PHE A 219 -2.61 -0.58 -10.20
C PHE A 219 -3.67 0.08 -9.31
N CYS A 220 -4.92 -0.42 -9.34
CA CYS A 220 -6.00 0.16 -8.57
C CYS A 220 -5.81 -0.01 -7.06
N ARG A 221 -5.17 -1.08 -6.60
CA ARG A 221 -4.78 -1.24 -5.19
C ARG A 221 -3.80 -0.14 -4.77
N ALA A 222 -2.73 0.06 -5.54
CA ALA A 222 -1.74 1.09 -5.25
C ALA A 222 -2.36 2.49 -5.30
N ALA A 223 -3.09 2.82 -6.38
CA ALA A 223 -3.72 4.12 -6.59
C ALA A 223 -4.71 4.49 -5.48
N MET A 224 -5.60 3.57 -5.10
CA MET A 224 -6.61 3.82 -4.07
C MET A 224 -6.01 3.88 -2.65
N THR A 225 -4.80 3.34 -2.47
CA THR A 225 -4.08 3.44 -1.19
C THR A 225 -3.33 4.76 -1.08
N SER A 226 -2.61 5.17 -2.13
CA SER A 226 -1.79 6.38 -2.10
C SER A 226 -2.58 7.67 -2.30
N CYS A 227 -3.68 7.62 -3.05
CA CYS A 227 -4.46 8.79 -3.43
C CYS A 227 -5.84 8.77 -2.76
N THR A 228 -5.94 9.43 -1.61
CA THR A 228 -7.15 9.49 -0.77
C THR A 228 -7.55 10.93 -0.46
N GLY A 229 -8.76 11.12 0.10
CA GLY A 229 -9.27 12.44 0.45
C GLY A 229 -9.35 13.38 -0.76
N ASP A 230 -8.85 14.60 -0.62
CA ASP A 230 -8.85 15.61 -1.70
C ASP A 230 -7.95 15.23 -2.89
N LEU A 231 -7.07 14.25 -2.72
CA LEU A 231 -6.19 13.71 -3.77
C LEU A 231 -6.75 12.44 -4.42
N ALA A 232 -7.94 11.97 -4.00
CA ALA A 232 -8.57 10.81 -4.63
C ALA A 232 -8.80 11.07 -6.13
N VAL A 233 -8.34 10.15 -6.97
CA VAL A 233 -8.47 10.25 -8.43
C VAL A 233 -9.53 9.30 -9.02
N TYR A 234 -10.13 8.47 -8.18
CA TYR A 234 -11.27 7.62 -8.52
C TYR A 234 -12.28 7.65 -7.36
N GLU A 235 -13.57 7.60 -7.70
CA GLU A 235 -14.66 7.57 -6.72
C GLU A 235 -14.81 6.19 -6.07
N SER A 236 -14.43 5.13 -6.79
CA SER A 236 -14.55 3.76 -6.33
C SER A 236 -13.50 2.84 -6.97
N ARG A 237 -13.28 1.67 -6.34
CA ARG A 237 -12.44 0.62 -6.92
C ARG A 237 -13.01 0.11 -8.25
N THR A 238 -14.33 -0.02 -8.35
CA THR A 238 -15.02 -0.44 -9.58
C THR A 238 -14.74 0.54 -10.71
N GLN A 239 -14.87 1.84 -10.46
CA GLN A 239 -14.57 2.89 -11.43
C GLN A 239 -13.11 2.81 -11.88
N CYS A 240 -12.15 2.68 -10.94
CA CYS A 240 -10.74 2.54 -11.25
C CYS A 240 -10.48 1.34 -12.18
N LEU A 241 -11.06 0.17 -11.88
CA LEU A 241 -10.88 -1.04 -12.68
C LEU A 241 -11.44 -0.88 -14.10
N LEU A 242 -12.61 -0.27 -14.24
CA LEU A 242 -13.23 -0.05 -15.55
C LEU A 242 -12.43 0.94 -16.41
N VAL A 243 -11.97 2.04 -15.82
CA VAL A 243 -11.08 3.01 -16.49
C VAL A 243 -9.76 2.32 -16.89
N CYS A 244 -9.17 1.54 -15.99
CA CYS A 244 -7.93 0.82 -16.27
C CYS A 244 -8.05 -0.14 -17.46
N LEU A 245 -9.14 -0.91 -17.53
CA LEU A 245 -9.39 -1.85 -18.62
C LEU A 245 -9.61 -1.16 -19.98
N ALA A 246 -10.00 0.11 -19.98
CA ALA A 246 -10.19 0.91 -21.19
C ALA A 246 -8.91 1.60 -21.69
N LEU A 247 -7.89 1.75 -20.84
CA LEU A 247 -6.61 2.31 -21.21
C LEU A 247 -5.68 1.26 -21.85
N PRO A 248 -4.79 1.66 -22.77
CA PRO A 248 -3.74 0.77 -23.23
C PRO A 248 -2.92 0.26 -22.04
N PRO A 249 -2.68 -1.05 -21.90
CA PRO A 249 -2.02 -1.55 -20.70
C PRO A 249 -0.54 -1.15 -20.65
N GLY A 250 0.16 -1.15 -21.79
CA GLY A 250 1.58 -0.83 -21.87
C GLY A 250 2.46 -1.85 -21.15
N THR A 251 3.59 -1.38 -20.62
CA THR A 251 4.55 -2.19 -19.86
C THR A 251 4.90 -1.55 -18.51
N THR A 252 5.46 -2.33 -17.59
CA THR A 252 5.97 -1.87 -16.28
C THR A 252 7.13 -0.88 -16.38
N GLU A 253 7.70 -0.69 -17.57
CA GLU A 253 8.77 0.28 -17.85
C GLU A 253 8.25 1.61 -18.37
N ASP A 254 6.98 1.70 -18.77
CA ASP A 254 6.39 2.93 -19.29
C ASP A 254 6.43 4.03 -18.24
N ARG A 255 6.82 5.24 -18.63
CA ARG A 255 6.95 6.42 -17.75
C ARG A 255 6.29 7.67 -18.31
N THR A 256 6.02 7.69 -19.60
CA THR A 256 5.48 8.88 -20.30
C THR A 256 4.34 8.55 -21.24
N GLU A 257 4.13 7.27 -21.52
CA GLU A 257 3.15 6.76 -22.45
C GLU A 257 1.75 6.81 -21.83
N ASN A 258 0.71 6.97 -22.66
CA ASN A 258 -0.68 6.89 -22.20
C ASN A 258 -1.09 5.43 -21.92
N THR A 259 -0.53 4.88 -20.84
CA THR A 259 -0.70 3.49 -20.47
C THR A 259 -0.99 3.30 -18.98
N VAL A 260 -1.51 2.12 -18.64
CA VAL A 260 -1.64 1.67 -17.25
C VAL A 260 -0.26 1.54 -16.59
N GLY A 261 0.78 1.17 -17.36
CA GLY A 261 2.16 1.04 -16.88
C GLY A 261 2.71 2.33 -16.28
N CYS A 262 2.57 3.44 -17.01
CA CYS A 262 2.93 4.76 -16.52
C CYS A 262 2.13 5.15 -15.28
N ARG A 263 0.81 4.89 -15.27
CA ARG A 263 -0.04 5.22 -14.12
C ARG A 263 0.29 4.39 -12.88
N LYS A 264 0.64 3.11 -13.04
CA LYS A 264 1.14 2.24 -11.96
C LYS A 264 2.45 2.78 -11.39
N TYR A 265 3.38 3.26 -12.22
CA TYR A 265 4.59 3.92 -11.75
C TYR A 265 4.30 5.16 -10.88
N HIS A 266 3.37 6.02 -11.31
CA HIS A 266 2.98 7.18 -10.51
C HIS A 266 2.18 6.79 -9.25
N ALA A 267 1.38 5.72 -9.28
CA ALA A 267 0.68 5.23 -8.11
C ALA A 267 1.64 4.82 -6.97
N TYR A 268 2.76 4.16 -7.30
CA TYR A 268 3.83 3.88 -6.32
C TYR A 268 4.56 5.14 -5.88
N SER A 269 4.87 6.04 -6.82
CA SER A 269 5.54 7.31 -6.49
C SER A 269 4.68 8.17 -5.55
N ALA A 270 3.36 8.10 -5.70
CA ALA A 270 2.39 8.77 -4.84
C ALA A 270 2.39 8.23 -3.39
N MET A 271 2.91 7.02 -3.13
CA MET A 271 3.09 6.53 -1.76
C MET A 271 4.09 7.38 -0.97
N LEU A 272 5.03 8.04 -1.67
CA LEU A 272 6.06 8.87 -1.06
C LEU A 272 5.84 10.38 -1.27
N ALA A 273 5.15 10.76 -2.36
CA ALA A 273 4.85 12.14 -2.69
C ALA A 273 3.46 12.29 -3.32
N PRO A 274 2.37 12.12 -2.54
CA PRO A 274 1.01 12.02 -3.08
C PRO A 274 0.56 13.29 -3.79
N THR A 275 0.88 14.48 -3.26
CA THR A 275 0.52 15.76 -3.89
C THR A 275 1.08 15.90 -5.30
N THR A 276 2.28 15.38 -5.54
CA THR A 276 2.94 15.48 -6.85
C THR A 276 2.43 14.43 -7.82
N HIS A 277 2.18 13.20 -7.36
CA HIS A 277 1.98 12.07 -8.27
C HIS A 277 0.53 11.60 -8.40
N CYS A 278 -0.36 11.91 -7.45
CA CYS A 278 -1.75 11.48 -7.54
C CYS A 278 -2.47 11.96 -8.81
N PRO A 279 -2.34 13.22 -9.25
CA PRO A 279 -2.98 13.65 -10.50
C PRO A 279 -2.57 12.79 -11.71
N HIS A 280 -1.33 12.32 -11.74
CA HIS A 280 -0.77 11.53 -12.85
C HIS A 280 -1.29 10.07 -12.83
N THR A 281 -1.74 9.60 -11.68
CA THR A 281 -2.37 8.28 -11.49
C THR A 281 -3.80 8.26 -12.03
N GLY A 282 -4.45 9.42 -12.18
CA GLY A 282 -5.84 9.53 -12.58
C GLY A 282 -6.14 9.19 -14.05
N PRO A 283 -7.42 9.24 -14.46
CA PRO A 283 -7.87 8.93 -15.80
C PRO A 283 -7.10 9.70 -16.88
N GLY A 284 -6.86 11.00 -16.68
CA GLY A 284 -6.18 11.87 -17.65
C GLY A 284 -4.66 11.69 -17.73
N GLY A 285 -4.01 11.19 -16.66
CA GLY A 285 -2.56 11.07 -16.59
C GLY A 285 -1.81 12.39 -16.36
N ASP A 286 -2.54 13.49 -16.22
CA ASP A 286 -2.07 14.88 -16.02
C ASP A 286 -1.01 15.39 -17.01
N GLY A 287 -0.98 14.82 -18.21
CA GLY A 287 0.06 15.06 -19.22
C GLY A 287 1.38 14.32 -18.98
N HIS A 288 1.53 13.61 -17.85
CA HIS A 288 2.70 12.75 -17.61
C HIS A 288 2.52 11.38 -18.24
N CYS A 289 1.33 10.79 -18.15
CA CYS A 289 1.02 9.51 -18.80
C CYS A 289 0.24 9.72 -20.10
N GLY A 290 0.98 10.17 -21.09
CA GLY A 290 0.56 10.61 -22.42
C GLY A 290 1.35 11.85 -22.78
N ALA A 291 2.26 11.75 -23.75
CA ALA A 291 3.08 12.90 -24.13
C ALA A 291 2.26 13.95 -24.88
N ASP A 292 2.57 15.22 -24.62
CA ASP A 292 2.15 16.32 -25.49
C ASP A 292 2.88 16.22 -26.82
N GLU A 293 2.15 16.32 -27.93
CA GLU A 293 2.74 16.30 -29.27
C GLU A 293 3.18 17.73 -29.64
N PRO A 294 4.50 18.01 -29.75
CA PRO A 294 4.96 19.38 -29.96
C PRO A 294 4.42 19.97 -31.27
N GLY A 295 3.71 21.09 -31.16
CA GLY A 295 3.20 21.84 -32.31
C GLY A 295 1.89 21.34 -32.90
N SER A 296 1.29 20.26 -32.39
CA SER A 296 -0.08 19.85 -32.74
C SER A 296 -1.14 20.57 -31.88
N GLY A 297 -0.75 21.00 -30.68
CA GLY A 297 -1.68 21.52 -29.66
C GLY A 297 -2.39 20.40 -28.87
N VAL A 298 -2.20 19.13 -29.25
CA VAL A 298 -2.78 17.97 -28.57
C VAL A 298 -1.98 17.66 -27.32
N THR A 299 -2.68 17.57 -26.19
CA THR A 299 -2.08 17.27 -24.89
C THR A 299 -2.32 15.83 -24.45
N GLY A 300 -1.48 15.31 -23.56
CA GLY A 300 -1.61 13.98 -22.97
C GLY A 300 -2.97 13.75 -22.30
N ASN A 301 -3.47 14.76 -21.59
CA ASN A 301 -4.79 14.75 -20.97
C ASN A 301 -5.91 14.52 -21.99
N CYS A 302 -5.82 15.18 -23.14
CA CYS A 302 -6.82 15.05 -24.20
C CYS A 302 -6.73 13.72 -24.95
N VAL A 303 -5.52 13.20 -25.16
CA VAL A 303 -5.34 11.84 -25.70
C VAL A 303 -6.02 10.82 -24.80
N SER A 304 -5.81 10.93 -23.49
CA SER A 304 -6.40 9.99 -22.53
C SER A 304 -7.92 10.15 -22.43
N TYR A 305 -8.42 11.38 -22.31
CA TYR A 305 -9.86 11.67 -22.30
C TYR A 305 -10.56 11.07 -23.54
N CYS A 306 -10.05 11.33 -24.74
CA CYS A 306 -10.67 10.84 -25.96
C CYS A 306 -10.61 9.31 -26.08
N THR A 307 -9.55 8.68 -25.58
CA THR A 307 -9.44 7.20 -25.49
C THR A 307 -10.56 6.63 -24.61
N LEU A 308 -10.76 7.21 -23.43
CA LEU A 308 -11.79 6.78 -22.48
C LEU A 308 -13.20 7.07 -22.99
N PHE A 309 -13.39 8.24 -23.62
CA PHE A 309 -14.68 8.63 -24.19
C PHE A 309 -15.09 7.69 -25.32
N GLU A 310 -14.16 7.31 -26.19
CA GLU A 310 -14.43 6.29 -27.21
C GLU A 310 -14.86 4.98 -26.56
N ALA A 311 -14.10 4.50 -25.58
CA ALA A 311 -14.35 3.21 -24.94
C ALA A 311 -15.70 3.17 -24.20
N ALA A 312 -16.03 4.22 -23.45
CA ALA A 312 -17.25 4.28 -22.65
C ALA A 312 -18.49 4.60 -23.49
N CYS A 313 -18.39 5.56 -24.43
CA CYS A 313 -19.57 6.21 -25.00
C CYS A 313 -19.89 5.84 -26.44
N LYS A 314 -18.95 5.28 -27.20
CA LYS A 314 -19.23 4.80 -28.57
C LYS A 314 -20.38 3.78 -28.63
N PRO A 315 -20.54 2.83 -27.69
CA PRO A 315 -21.67 1.89 -27.71
C PRO A 315 -23.04 2.59 -27.54
N THR A 316 -23.08 3.68 -26.78
CA THR A 316 -24.31 4.43 -26.46
C THR A 316 -24.66 5.42 -27.56
N LEU A 317 -23.67 6.13 -28.10
CA LEU A 317 -23.86 7.19 -29.08
C LEU A 317 -24.06 6.66 -30.52
N GLY A 318 -23.54 5.47 -30.83
CA GLY A 318 -23.73 4.85 -32.14
C GLY A 318 -23.29 5.76 -33.29
N GLU A 319 -24.19 6.04 -34.23
CA GLU A 319 -23.93 6.93 -35.38
C GLU A 319 -23.57 8.36 -34.96
N ALA A 320 -24.03 8.85 -33.80
CA ALA A 320 -23.69 10.19 -33.30
C ALA A 320 -22.19 10.32 -32.94
N TYR A 321 -21.48 9.19 -32.83
CA TYR A 321 -20.02 9.17 -32.62
C TYR A 321 -19.22 9.26 -33.93
N GLU A 322 -19.83 9.10 -35.11
CA GLU A 322 -19.07 9.12 -36.36
C GLU A 322 -18.40 10.48 -36.61
N GLY A 323 -17.07 10.49 -36.70
CA GLY A 323 -16.26 11.71 -36.90
C GLY A 323 -15.70 12.33 -35.61
N TRP A 324 -16.02 11.79 -34.43
CA TRP A 324 -15.60 12.37 -33.14
C TRP A 324 -14.11 12.26 -32.84
N GLY A 325 -13.38 11.27 -33.38
CA GLY A 325 -12.00 11.00 -32.96
C GLY A 325 -11.05 12.21 -33.10
N ALA A 326 -11.02 12.85 -34.26
CA ALA A 326 -10.19 14.03 -34.49
C ALA A 326 -10.76 15.29 -33.81
N ALA A 327 -12.08 15.46 -33.86
CA ALA A 327 -12.75 16.61 -33.24
C ALA A 327 -12.58 16.63 -31.71
N CYS A 328 -12.57 15.46 -31.06
CA CYS A 328 -12.43 15.32 -29.62
C CYS A 328 -11.12 15.94 -29.10
N GLN A 329 -10.01 15.69 -29.79
CA GLN A 329 -8.72 16.22 -29.36
C GLN A 329 -8.63 17.74 -29.55
N ASP A 330 -9.14 18.25 -30.67
CA ASP A 330 -9.17 19.70 -30.94
C ASP A 330 -10.06 20.44 -29.93
N GLU A 331 -11.26 19.91 -29.66
CA GLU A 331 -12.19 20.48 -28.67
C GLU A 331 -11.60 20.43 -27.26
N CYS A 332 -11.08 19.27 -26.85
CA CYS A 332 -10.46 19.12 -25.54
C CYS A 332 -9.26 20.06 -25.37
N SER A 333 -8.42 20.23 -26.39
CA SER A 333 -7.22 21.06 -26.29
C SER A 333 -7.54 22.55 -26.11
N ALA A 334 -8.74 22.99 -26.48
CA ALA A 334 -9.23 24.34 -26.26
C ALA A 334 -9.79 24.57 -24.83
N MET A 335 -9.94 23.50 -24.04
CA MET A 335 -10.57 23.56 -22.72
C MET A 335 -9.60 23.95 -21.60
N THR A 336 -10.16 24.49 -20.51
CA THR A 336 -9.41 24.69 -19.26
C THR A 336 -9.03 23.32 -18.67
N GLY A 337 -7.77 23.18 -18.25
CA GLY A 337 -7.24 21.92 -17.72
C GLY A 337 -6.70 20.95 -18.77
N ALA A 338 -6.64 21.35 -20.05
CA ALA A 338 -6.03 20.52 -21.08
C ALA A 338 -4.50 20.40 -20.92
N ALA A 339 -3.84 21.44 -20.42
CA ALA A 339 -2.39 21.48 -20.26
C ALA A 339 -1.87 20.46 -19.23
N HIS A 340 -0.57 20.17 -19.34
CA HIS A 340 0.21 19.41 -18.36
C HIS A 340 0.13 20.01 -16.94
N ASP A 341 0.22 19.17 -15.90
CA ASP A 341 0.12 19.56 -14.48
C ASP A 341 -1.16 20.34 -14.14
N SER A 342 -2.29 19.92 -14.70
CA SER A 342 -3.62 20.49 -14.44
C SER A 342 -4.17 20.13 -13.04
N GLY A 343 -3.65 19.08 -12.40
CA GLY A 343 -3.99 18.71 -11.02
C GLY A 343 -5.36 18.03 -10.88
N TYR A 344 -5.65 17.04 -11.71
CA TYR A 344 -6.89 16.26 -11.59
C TYR A 344 -7.01 15.57 -10.22
N SER A 345 -8.15 15.75 -9.58
CA SER A 345 -8.69 14.88 -8.54
C SER A 345 -10.22 14.86 -8.66
N VAL A 346 -10.89 13.89 -8.04
CA VAL A 346 -12.36 13.86 -7.99
C VAL A 346 -12.90 15.17 -7.41
N ALA A 347 -12.26 15.67 -6.35
CA ALA A 347 -12.66 16.91 -5.69
C ALA A 347 -12.49 18.15 -6.58
N SER A 348 -11.45 18.19 -7.44
CA SER A 348 -11.26 19.30 -8.38
C SER A 348 -12.15 19.22 -9.63
N ALA A 349 -12.79 18.07 -9.86
CA ALA A 349 -13.55 17.76 -11.07
C ALA A 349 -15.08 17.88 -10.94
N GLU A 350 -15.63 18.30 -9.79
CA GLU A 350 -17.09 18.33 -9.58
C GLU A 350 -17.87 19.38 -10.41
N GLY A 351 -17.20 20.25 -11.17
CA GLY A 351 -17.90 21.18 -12.05
C GLY A 351 -17.01 22.07 -12.90
N GLY A 352 -17.66 22.95 -13.67
CA GLY A 352 -17.02 23.85 -14.63
C GLY A 352 -16.64 23.15 -15.93
N ASP A 353 -16.70 23.89 -17.04
CA ASP A 353 -16.40 23.37 -18.38
C ASP A 353 -14.88 23.17 -18.56
N THR A 354 -14.39 22.11 -17.91
CA THR A 354 -12.98 21.76 -17.75
C THR A 354 -12.73 20.33 -18.19
N VAL A 355 -11.49 20.03 -18.57
CA VAL A 355 -11.07 18.64 -18.85
C VAL A 355 -11.22 17.76 -17.61
N ALA A 356 -10.97 18.29 -16.41
CA ALA A 356 -11.13 17.56 -15.17
C ALA A 356 -12.58 17.06 -14.98
N CYS A 357 -13.57 17.94 -15.15
CA CYS A 357 -14.97 17.54 -15.08
C CYS A 357 -15.32 16.46 -16.11
N ARG A 358 -14.86 16.60 -17.36
CA ARG A 358 -15.11 15.60 -18.40
C ARG A 358 -14.43 14.25 -18.10
N LEU A 359 -13.23 14.26 -17.51
CA LEU A 359 -12.54 13.04 -17.06
C LEU A 359 -13.31 12.31 -15.94
N LEU A 360 -13.93 13.05 -15.01
CA LEU A 360 -14.77 12.46 -13.97
C LEU A 360 -16.03 11.83 -14.59
N HIS A 361 -16.75 12.56 -15.43
CA HIS A 361 -17.98 12.06 -16.05
C HIS A 361 -17.74 10.91 -17.04
N VAL A 362 -16.64 10.92 -17.79
CA VAL A 362 -16.30 9.78 -18.66
C VAL A 362 -15.92 8.54 -17.85
N SER A 363 -15.33 8.72 -16.67
CA SER A 363 -15.07 7.62 -15.73
C SER A 363 -16.36 7.04 -15.17
N ARG A 364 -17.35 7.90 -14.83
CA ARG A 364 -18.70 7.47 -14.42
C ARG A 364 -19.47 6.78 -15.54
N ALA A 365 -19.23 7.15 -16.79
CA ALA A 365 -19.93 6.59 -17.95
C ALA A 365 -19.75 5.07 -18.12
N PHE A 366 -18.66 4.50 -17.60
CA PHE A 366 -18.47 3.04 -17.58
C PHE A 366 -19.46 2.31 -16.67
N GLU A 367 -19.99 2.98 -15.63
CA GLU A 367 -21.00 2.42 -14.72
C GLU A 367 -22.41 2.93 -15.05
N ASN A 368 -22.51 4.13 -15.63
CA ASN A 368 -23.75 4.79 -15.98
C ASN A 368 -23.71 5.39 -17.40
N PRO A 369 -24.22 4.67 -18.42
CA PRO A 369 -24.19 5.15 -19.81
C PRO A 369 -24.89 6.48 -20.07
N ASP A 370 -25.81 6.92 -19.19
CA ASP A 370 -26.50 8.21 -19.33
C ASP A 370 -25.54 9.42 -19.23
N GLU A 371 -24.38 9.24 -18.60
CA GLU A 371 -23.30 10.24 -18.55
C GLU A 371 -22.80 10.61 -19.95
N CYS A 372 -22.87 9.70 -20.92
CA CYS A 372 -22.40 9.94 -22.29
C CYS A 372 -23.21 11.02 -23.02
N ALA A 373 -24.53 11.06 -22.81
CA ALA A 373 -25.36 12.10 -23.41
C ALA A 373 -25.05 13.46 -22.78
N ALA A 374 -24.86 13.50 -21.45
CA ALA A 374 -24.54 14.73 -20.72
C ALA A 374 -23.14 15.28 -21.09
N LEU A 375 -22.18 14.40 -21.38
CA LEU A 375 -20.86 14.77 -21.91
C LEU A 375 -20.91 15.31 -23.35
N ALA A 376 -21.67 14.66 -24.23
CA ALA A 376 -21.81 15.04 -25.63
C ALA A 376 -22.44 16.44 -25.79
N ASP A 377 -23.43 16.76 -24.96
CA ASP A 377 -24.10 18.06 -24.96
C ASP A 377 -23.36 19.11 -24.08
N GLY A 378 -22.29 18.70 -23.39
CA GLY A 378 -21.53 19.54 -22.46
C GLY A 378 -22.30 19.97 -21.21
N ILE A 379 -23.49 19.43 -20.97
CA ILE A 379 -24.39 19.80 -19.87
C ILE A 379 -23.84 19.32 -18.52
N ALA A 380 -23.14 18.19 -18.49
CA ALA A 380 -22.57 17.63 -17.26
C ALA A 380 -21.61 18.59 -16.54
N CYS A 381 -20.96 19.49 -17.29
CA CYS A 381 -19.89 20.35 -16.81
C CYS A 381 -20.23 21.86 -16.83
N GLN A 382 -21.48 22.24 -17.08
CA GLN A 382 -21.95 23.64 -17.04
C GLN A 382 -22.61 23.95 -15.70
#